data_AF-A0AAW2JNX2-F1
#
_entry.id   AF-A0AAW2JNX2-F1
#
_cell.length_a   1.000
_cell.length_b   1.000
_cell.length_c   1.000
_cell.angle_alpha   90.00
_cell.angle_beta   90.00
_cell.angle_gamma   90.00
#
_symmetry.space_group_name_H-M   'P 1'
#
loop_
_entity.id
_entity.type
_entity.pdbx_description
1 polymer ?
#
loop_
_entity_poly.entity_id
_entity_poly.type
_entity_poly.pdbx_seq_one_letter_code
_entity_poly.pdbx_strand_id
1 'polypeptide(L)'
;MMHEKLGDAHKALAAYINAHLLEPKFVPSKILIGSLLCKMGGKMLPVARTLLSDALRIEPTNYMAWYYLGRIHKDEGRIADAVDCFQAASMLKESDPVESFSSIL
;
A
#
# COMPACT_ATOMS: atom_id res chain seq x y z
N MET A 1 21.67 -5.60 -13.22
CA MET A 1 20.67 -5.01 -12.29
C MET A 1 19.57 -4.17 -12.96
N MET A 2 19.77 -3.55 -14.14
CA MET A 2 18.73 -2.70 -14.77
C MET A 2 17.58 -3.50 -15.41
N HIS A 3 17.85 -4.71 -15.93
CA HIS A 3 16.84 -5.55 -16.59
C HIS A 3 15.82 -6.18 -15.62
N GLU A 4 16.24 -6.58 -14.42
CA GLU A 4 15.32 -7.15 -13.41
C GLU A 4 14.30 -6.12 -12.92
N LYS A 5 14.75 -4.90 -12.63
CA LYS A 5 13.84 -3.81 -12.22
C LYS A 5 12.79 -3.49 -13.28
N LEU A 6 13.13 -3.59 -14.56
CA LEU A 6 12.18 -3.39 -15.65
C LEU A 6 11.20 -4.57 -15.75
N GLY A 7 11.70 -5.80 -15.66
CA GLY A 7 10.87 -7.01 -15.70
C GLY A 7 9.85 -7.07 -14.56
N ASP A 8 10.23 -6.63 -13.36
CA ASP A 8 9.33 -6.57 -12.21
C ASP A 8 8.32 -5.42 -12.30
N ALA A 9 8.69 -4.30 -12.92
CA ALA A 9 7.78 -3.20 -13.21
C ALA A 9 6.68 -3.59 -14.19
N HIS A 10 7.02 -4.33 -15.25
CA HIS A 10 6.02 -4.84 -16.19
C HIS A 10 5.06 -5.84 -15.53
N LYS A 11 5.55 -6.72 -14.64
CA LYS A 11 4.70 -7.66 -13.91
C LYS A 11 3.72 -6.98 -12.97
N ALA A 12 4.17 -5.97 -12.23
CA ALA A 12 3.29 -5.25 -11.32
C ALA A 12 2.29 -4.36 -12.05
N LEU A 13 2.66 -3.78 -13.20
CA LEU A 13 1.73 -3.06 -14.06
C LEU A 13 0.66 -3.99 -14.65
N ALA A 14 1.04 -5.20 -15.09
CA ALA A 14 0.09 -6.20 -15.55
C ALA A 14 -0.84 -6.67 -14.42
N ALA A 15 -0.30 -6.87 -13.21
CA ALA A 15 -1.10 -7.19 -12.03
C ALA A 15 -2.06 -6.04 -11.66
N TYR A 16 -1.64 -4.78 -11.81
CA TYR A 16 -2.48 -3.60 -11.62
C TYR A 16 -3.67 -3.58 -12.58
N ILE A 17 -3.40 -3.74 -13.88
CA ILE A 17 -4.44 -3.73 -14.92
C ILE A 17 -5.44 -4.86 -14.67
N ASN A 18 -4.96 -6.07 -14.38
CA ASN A 18 -5.84 -7.21 -14.13
C ASN A 18 -6.69 -7.03 -12.86
N ALA A 19 -6.11 -6.55 -11.76
CA ALA A 19 -6.88 -6.30 -10.53
C ALA A 19 -7.88 -5.15 -10.70
N HIS A 20 -7.52 -4.09 -11.43
CA HIS A 20 -8.40 -2.98 -11.73
C HIS A 20 -9.59 -3.40 -12.60
N LEU A 21 -9.38 -4.32 -13.53
CA LEU A 21 -10.44 -4.89 -14.38
C LEU A 21 -11.41 -5.80 -13.62
N LEU A 22 -10.94 -6.48 -12.58
CA LEU A 22 -11.76 -7.41 -11.80
C LEU A 22 -12.59 -6.67 -10.74
N GLU A 23 -11.98 -5.81 -9.91
CA GLU A 23 -12.69 -5.04 -8.90
C GLU A 23 -12.04 -3.67 -8.62
N PRO A 24 -12.53 -2.59 -9.26
CA PRO A 24 -11.95 -1.24 -9.11
C PRO A 24 -11.95 -0.68 -7.67
N LYS A 25 -12.79 -1.25 -6.79
CA LYS A 25 -13.00 -0.81 -5.40
C LYS A 25 -12.37 -1.74 -4.37
N PHE A 26 -11.71 -2.83 -4.77
CA PHE A 26 -11.15 -3.78 -3.82
C PHE A 26 -9.85 -3.23 -3.20
N VAL A 27 -9.95 -2.79 -1.93
CA VAL A 27 -8.88 -2.15 -1.17
C VAL A 27 -7.63 -3.04 -1.02
N PRO A 28 -7.74 -4.35 -0.72
CA PRO A 28 -6.58 -5.22 -0.61
C PRO A 28 -5.73 -5.28 -1.89
N SER A 29 -6.37 -5.27 -3.07
CA SER A 29 -5.64 -5.21 -4.35
C SER A 29 -4.87 -3.90 -4.51
N LYS A 30 -5.48 -2.75 -4.19
CA LYS A 30 -4.79 -1.45 -4.26
C LYS A 30 -3.56 -1.42 -3.36
N ILE A 31 -3.66 -1.98 -2.15
CA ILE A 31 -2.55 -2.09 -1.21
C ILE A 31 -1.47 -3.03 -1.73
N LEU A 32 -1.84 -4.21 -2.24
CA LEU A 32 -0.90 -5.19 -2.78
C LEU A 32 -0.10 -4.58 -3.93
N ILE A 33 -0.77 -3.92 -4.88
CA ILE A 33 -0.09 -3.30 -6.01
C ILE A 33 0.75 -2.09 -5.56
N GLY A 34 0.22 -1.24 -4.69
CA GLY A 34 0.97 -0.13 -4.09
C GLY A 34 2.25 -0.60 -3.38
N SER A 35 2.18 -1.73 -2.68
CA SER A 35 3.34 -2.34 -2.01
C SER A 35 4.43 -2.79 -2.98
N LEU A 36 4.04 -3.39 -4.10
CA LEU A 36 4.95 -3.83 -5.16
C LEU A 36 5.64 -2.62 -5.78
N LEU A 37 4.86 -1.60 -6.16
CA LEU A 37 5.38 -0.36 -6.74
C LEU A 37 6.29 0.40 -5.76
N CYS A 38 5.96 0.41 -4.47
CA CYS A 38 6.83 0.93 -3.41
C CYS A 38 8.17 0.16 -3.35
N LYS A 39 8.15 -1.17 -3.47
CA LYS A 39 9.38 -1.98 -3.50
C LYS A 39 10.26 -1.70 -4.73
N MET A 40 9.67 -1.38 -5.88
CA MET A 40 10.43 -0.97 -7.07
C MET A 40 11.10 0.40 -6.91
N GLY A 41 10.44 1.30 -6.17
CA GLY A 41 10.95 2.63 -5.88
C GLY A 41 11.05 3.54 -7.11
N GLY A 42 11.79 4.64 -6.95
CA GLY A 42 12.06 5.60 -8.02
C GLY A 42 10.80 6.14 -8.69
N LYS A 43 10.70 5.99 -10.01
CA LYS A 43 9.59 6.53 -10.82
C LYS A 43 8.22 5.93 -10.49
N MET A 44 8.17 4.81 -9.78
CA MET A 44 6.91 4.14 -9.42
C MET A 44 6.30 4.69 -8.13
N LEU A 45 7.05 5.43 -7.30
CA LEU A 45 6.59 5.97 -6.03
C LEU A 45 5.33 6.87 -6.15
N PRO A 46 5.18 7.74 -7.18
CA PRO A 46 3.95 8.53 -7.33
C PRO A 46 2.70 7.69 -7.59
N VAL A 47 2.85 6.61 -8.38
CA VAL A 47 1.74 5.68 -8.67
C VAL A 47 1.39 4.88 -7.42
N ALA A 48 2.41 4.38 -6.69
CA ALA A 48 2.24 3.69 -5.43
C ALA A 48 1.47 4.57 -4.42
N ARG A 49 1.86 5.84 -4.29
CA ARG A 49 1.19 6.79 -3.40
C ARG A 49 -0.27 6.95 -3.76
N THR A 50 -0.57 7.15 -5.04
CA THR A 50 -1.95 7.33 -5.51
C THR A 50 -2.83 6.15 -5.14
N LEU A 51 -2.34 4.92 -5.33
CA LEU A 51 -3.09 3.70 -4.99
C LEU A 51 -3.31 3.54 -3.50
N LEU A 52 -2.30 3.85 -2.68
CA LEU A 52 -2.40 3.75 -1.23
C LEU A 52 -3.29 4.85 -0.64
N SER A 53 -3.24 6.07 -1.18
CA SER A 53 -4.16 7.15 -0.81
C SER A 53 -5.60 6.82 -1.20
N ASP A 54 -5.81 6.20 -2.36
CA ASP A 54 -7.14 5.71 -2.77
C ASP A 54 -7.64 4.56 -1.89
N ALA A 55 -6.75 3.67 -1.44
CA ALA A 55 -7.07 2.65 -0.46
C ALA A 55 -7.57 3.28 0.85
N LEU A 56 -6.83 4.27 1.38
CA LEU A 56 -7.21 4.99 2.60
C LEU A 56 -8.48 5.84 2.46
N ARG A 57 -8.81 6.30 1.26
CA ARG A 57 -10.09 6.98 1.01
C ARG A 57 -11.29 6.05 1.16
N ILE A 58 -11.10 4.75 0.91
CA ILE A 58 -12.15 3.73 1.03
C ILE A 58 -12.13 3.11 2.44
N GLU A 59 -10.95 2.78 2.95
CA GLU A 59 -10.71 2.19 4.26
C GLU A 59 -9.65 2.99 5.03
N PRO A 60 -10.04 4.08 5.71
CA PRO A 60 -9.11 4.97 6.41
C PRO A 60 -8.33 4.31 7.54
N THR A 61 -8.85 3.20 8.06
CA THR A 61 -8.28 2.42 9.16
C THR A 61 -7.32 1.33 8.70
N ASN A 62 -7.06 1.20 7.39
CA ASN A 62 -6.19 0.15 6.89
C ASN A 62 -4.72 0.44 7.21
N TYR A 63 -4.18 -0.24 8.22
CA TYR A 63 -2.81 0.00 8.71
C TYR A 63 -1.73 -0.30 7.65
N MET A 64 -1.96 -1.24 6.74
CA MET A 64 -1.00 -1.58 5.69
C MET A 64 -0.85 -0.44 4.69
N ALA A 65 -1.94 0.26 4.36
CA ALA A 65 -1.89 1.41 3.47
C ALA A 65 -1.07 2.56 4.09
N TRP A 66 -1.29 2.86 5.38
CA TRP A 66 -0.48 3.82 6.14
C TRP A 66 1.00 3.43 6.20
N TYR A 67 1.30 2.14 6.46
CA TYR A 67 2.67 1.65 6.49
C TYR A 67 3.41 1.86 5.16
N TYR A 68 2.79 1.52 4.03
CA TYR A 68 3.43 1.72 2.73
C TYR A 68 3.55 3.19 2.33
N LEU A 69 2.61 4.06 2.73
CA LEU A 69 2.80 5.51 2.57
C LEU A 69 4.01 6.00 3.37
N GLY A 70 4.16 5.58 4.63
CA GLY A 70 5.32 5.92 5.44
C GLY A 70 6.64 5.50 4.80
N ARG A 71 6.67 4.31 4.16
CA ARG A 71 7.83 3.87 3.37
C ARG A 71 8.12 4.78 2.19
N ILE A 72 7.10 5.21 1.45
CA ILE A 72 7.24 6.14 0.32
C ILE A 72 7.82 7.48 0.82
N HIS A 73 7.25 8.05 1.89
CA HIS A 73 7.75 9.30 2.47
C HIS A 73 9.20 9.19 2.94
N LYS A 74 9.57 8.07 3.57
CA LYS A 74 10.95 7.78 3.99
C LYS A 74 11.90 7.75 2.78
N ASP A 75 11.53 7.05 1.71
CA ASP A 75 12.35 6.93 0.49
C ASP A 75 12.53 8.28 -0.23
N GLU A 76 11.61 9.23 -0.02
CA GLU A 76 11.70 10.60 -0.53
C GLU A 76 12.40 11.58 0.43
N GLY A 77 12.88 11.10 1.58
CA GLY A 77 13.53 11.93 2.60
C GLY A 77 12.56 12.80 3.42
N ARG A 78 11.25 12.61 3.28
CA ARG A 78 10.22 13.28 4.10
C ARG A 78 10.02 12.53 5.40
N ILE A 79 11.00 12.67 6.30
CA ILE A 79 11.08 11.87 7.53
C ILE A 79 9.92 12.16 8.49
N ALA A 80 9.49 13.42 8.63
CA ALA A 80 8.35 13.78 9.49
C ALA A 80 7.06 13.06 9.05
N ASP A 81 6.67 13.22 7.78
CA ASP A 81 5.51 12.52 7.21
C ASP A 81 5.60 10.99 7.37
N ALA A 82 6.80 10.43 7.24
CA ALA A 82 7.02 9.00 7.41
C ALA A 82 6.73 8.55 8.84
N VAL A 83 7.19 9.31 9.84
CA VAL A 83 6.92 9.05 11.26
C VAL A 83 5.42 9.09 11.53
N ASP A 84 4.72 10.13 11.06
CA ASP A 84 3.27 10.26 11.24
C ASP A 84 2.51 9.05 10.65
N CYS A 85 2.89 8.64 9.43
CA CYS A 85 2.31 7.47 8.78
C CYS A 85 2.58 6.17 9.55
N PHE A 86 3.79 5.98 10.07
CA PHE A 86 4.13 4.78 10.84
C PHE A 86 3.43 4.74 12.20
N GLN A 87 3.26 5.89 12.85
CA GLN A 87 2.49 6.01 14.08
C GLN A 87 1.03 5.64 13.84
N ALA A 88 0.41 6.20 12.80
CA ALA A 88 -0.95 5.83 12.40
C ALA A 88 -1.07 4.32 12.13
N ALA A 89 -0.12 3.73 11.39
CA ALA A 89 -0.11 2.30 11.13
C ALA A 89 0.01 1.46 12.42
N SER A 90 0.87 1.85 13.38
CA SER A 90 1.01 1.15 14.65
C SER A 90 -0.28 1.21 15.47
N MET A 91 -0.85 2.40 15.63
CA MET A 91 -2.09 2.61 16.38
C MET A 91 -3.25 1.81 15.79
N LEU A 92 -3.38 1.80 14.46
CA LEU A 92 -4.44 1.08 13.78
C LEU A 92 -4.25 -0.44 13.87
N LYS A 93 -3.02 -0.94 13.79
CA LYS A 93 -2.73 -2.36 13.97
C LYS A 93 -2.99 -2.85 15.39
N GLU A 94 -2.72 -2.01 16.39
CA GLU A 94 -3.00 -2.31 17.80
C GLU A 94 -4.49 -2.21 18.13
N SER A 95 -5.22 -1.35 17.42
CA SER A 95 -6.67 -1.16 17.56
C SER A 95 -7.49 -2.15 16.74
N ASP A 96 -6.86 -2.86 15.79
CA ASP A 96 -7.49 -3.94 15.03
C ASP A 96 -7.69 -5.11 16.00
N PRO A 97 -8.95 -5.45 16.39
CA PRO A 97 -9.17 -6.55 17.31
C PRO A 97 -8.61 -7.82 16.69
N VAL A 98 -7.69 -8.48 17.40
CA VAL A 98 -7.03 -9.74 16.98
C VAL A 98 -8.03 -10.88 16.70
N GLU A 99 -9.30 -10.71 17.02
CA GLU A 99 -10.34 -11.70 16.74
C GLU A 99 -11.53 -11.05 16.05
N SER A 100 -11.68 -11.35 14.76
CA SER A 100 -13.00 -11.64 14.22
C SER A 100 -13.64 -12.62 15.18
N PHE A 101 -14.58 -12.17 16.01
CA PHE A 101 -15.51 -13.04 16.71
C PHE A 101 -16.39 -13.74 15.66
N SER A 102 -15.81 -14.70 14.95
CA SER A 102 -16.50 -15.68 14.11
C SER A 102 -16.83 -16.96 14.89
N SER A 103 -17.01 -16.85 16.20
CA SER A 103 -17.40 -17.96 17.07
C SER A 103 -18.46 -17.55 18.10
N ILE A 104 -19.56 -16.92 17.64
CA ILE A 104 -20.83 -16.98 18.36
C ILE A 104 -21.94 -17.23 17.32
N LEU A 105 -22.08 -18.47 16.87
CA LEU A 105 -23.26 -19.34 17.10
C LEU A 105 -23.01 -20.73 16.50
#